data_AF-A0A8B4QF31-F1
#
_entry.id   AF-A0A8B4QF31-F1
#
_cell.length_a   1.000
_cell.length_b   1.000
_cell.length_c   1.000
_cell.angle_alpha   90.00
_cell.angle_beta   90.00
_cell.angle_gamma   90.00
#
_symmetry.space_group_name_H-M   'P 1'
#
loop_
_entity.id
_entity.type
_entity.pdbx_description
1 polymer ?
#
loop_
_entity_poly.entity_id
_entity_poly.type
_entity_poly.pdbx_seq_one_letter_code
_entity_poly.pdbx_strand_id
1 'polypeptide(L)'
;MKFSRMVKLDDIYIIVGLKQQTVRKKSTASSQRVKDYIDDIPKIEEDLADVPKELAFYQSLTSGYKKDWARYVYSAKQEATREKRRQEMKEILSLGFKTKELYRQGK
;
A
#
# COMPACT_ATOMS: atom_id res chain seq x y z
N MET A 1 9.08 29.05 -9.29
CA MET A 1 9.85 29.72 -8.22
C MET A 1 11.31 29.27 -8.30
N LYS A 2 12.22 30.24 -8.46
CA LYS A 2 13.68 30.06 -8.55
C LYS A 2 14.28 30.16 -7.14
N PHE A 3 15.26 29.32 -6.83
CA PHE A 3 16.23 29.62 -5.77
C PHE A 3 17.63 29.52 -6.36
N SER A 4 18.22 30.70 -6.61
CA SER A 4 19.65 30.83 -6.87
C SER A 4 20.33 30.98 -5.51
N ARG A 5 21.14 30.01 -5.10
CA ARG A 5 22.01 30.15 -3.93
C ARG A 5 23.45 29.94 -4.37
N MET A 6 24.17 31.04 -4.53
CA MET A 6 25.62 31.08 -4.68
C MET A 6 26.21 30.97 -3.26
N VAL A 7 27.02 29.95 -3.01
CA VAL A 7 27.85 29.85 -1.81
C VAL A 7 29.28 29.69 -2.30
N LYS A 8 30.10 30.72 -2.12
CA LYS A 8 31.56 30.60 -2.14
C LYS A 8 31.96 29.80 -0.89
N LEU A 9 32.77 28.77 -1.06
CA LEU A 9 33.55 28.21 0.04
C LEU A 9 34.87 27.69 -0.51
N ASP A 10 35.93 28.10 0.17
CA ASP A 10 37.35 27.95 -0.15
C ASP A 10 37.83 26.52 -0.44
N ASP A 11 38.89 26.46 -1.24
CA ASP A 11 39.72 25.28 -1.54
C ASP A 11 40.15 24.53 -0.28
N ILE A 12 39.49 23.41 0.01
CA ILE A 12 40.04 22.35 0.86
C ILE A 12 39.75 21.01 0.16
N TYR A 13 40.82 20.38 -0.35
CA TYR A 13 40.79 19.06 -0.97
C TYR A 13 40.18 18.02 0.00
N ILE A 14 38.94 17.61 -0.22
CA ILE A 14 38.40 16.41 0.41
C ILE A 14 38.90 15.23 -0.40
N ILE A 15 39.89 14.52 0.14
CA ILE A 15 40.23 13.17 -0.32
C ILE A 15 39.04 12.28 0.06
N VAL A 16 38.07 12.13 -0.85
CA VAL A 16 36.95 11.22 -0.67
C VAL A 16 37.44 9.81 -0.97
N GLY A 17 37.81 9.05 0.06
CA GLY A 17 37.91 7.60 -0.02
C GLY A 17 36.53 6.99 -0.22
N LEU A 18 36.07 6.88 -1.47
CA LEU A 18 34.84 6.15 -1.83
C LEU A 18 35.08 4.65 -1.66
N LYS A 19 34.89 4.15 -0.43
CA LYS A 19 34.73 2.72 -0.16
C LYS A 19 33.47 2.27 -0.90
N GLN A 20 33.62 1.46 -1.96
CA GLN A 20 32.51 0.90 -2.74
C GLN A 20 31.53 0.20 -1.80
N GLN A 21 30.42 0.86 -1.48
CA GLN A 21 29.26 0.20 -0.93
C GLN A 21 28.58 -0.55 -2.07
N THR A 22 28.47 -1.86 -1.91
CA THR A 22 27.70 -2.72 -2.81
C THR A 22 26.33 -2.09 -3.04
N VAL A 23 25.97 -1.89 -4.30
CA VAL A 23 24.72 -1.24 -4.70
C VAL A 23 23.57 -2.03 -4.08
N ARG A 24 22.97 -1.50 -3.01
CA ARG A 24 21.79 -2.11 -2.40
C ARG A 24 20.71 -2.15 -3.47
N LYS A 25 20.24 -3.34 -3.85
CA LYS A 25 19.11 -3.52 -4.77
C LYS A 25 17.94 -2.69 -4.21
N LYS A 26 17.54 -1.63 -4.91
CA LYS A 26 16.36 -0.84 -4.54
C LYS A 26 15.19 -1.81 -4.54
N SER A 27 14.54 -2.00 -3.40
CA SER A 27 13.34 -2.81 -3.31
C SER A 27 12.28 -2.14 -4.19
N THR A 28 11.88 -2.79 -5.29
CA THR A 28 10.93 -2.22 -6.26
C THR A 28 9.64 -1.87 -5.53
N ALA A 29 9.30 -0.58 -5.39
CA ALA A 29 8.10 -0.16 -4.67
C ALA A 29 6.85 -0.87 -5.24
N SER A 30 5.87 -1.16 -4.39
CA SER A 30 4.60 -1.70 -4.87
C SER A 30 3.94 -0.71 -5.83
N SER A 31 3.24 -1.23 -6.84
CA SER A 31 2.59 -0.39 -7.84
C SER A 31 1.60 0.56 -7.17
N GLN A 32 1.61 1.82 -7.61
CA GLN A 32 0.64 2.81 -7.15
C GLN A 32 -0.63 2.82 -8.00
N ARG A 33 -0.70 2.01 -9.07
CA ARG A 33 -1.84 1.97 -9.97
C ARG A 33 -2.89 1.01 -9.44
N VAL A 34 -4.12 1.51 -9.26
CA VAL A 34 -5.28 0.71 -8.83
C VAL A 34 -5.64 -0.40 -9.82
N LYS A 35 -5.31 -0.22 -11.11
CA LYS A 35 -5.58 -1.22 -12.16
C LYS A 35 -4.81 -2.52 -11.98
N ASP A 36 -3.64 -2.47 -11.36
CA ASP A 36 -2.76 -3.63 -11.21
C ASP A 36 -3.27 -4.63 -10.14
N TYR A 37 -4.28 -4.22 -9.36
CA TYR A 37 -4.87 -5.01 -8.28
C TYR A 37 -6.21 -5.65 -8.65
N ILE A 38 -6.62 -5.57 -9.92
CA ILE A 38 -7.88 -6.18 -10.39
C ILE A 38 -7.80 -7.70 -10.28
N ASP A 39 -6.64 -8.27 -10.61
CA ASP A 39 -6.38 -9.72 -10.53
C ASP A 39 -6.35 -10.25 -9.09
N ASP A 40 -6.27 -9.37 -8.09
CA ASP A 40 -6.28 -9.73 -6.67
C ASP A 40 -7.71 -9.72 -6.06
N ILE A 41 -8.74 -9.27 -6.79
CA ILE A 41 -10.13 -9.28 -6.31
C ILE A 41 -10.61 -10.70 -5.96
N PRO A 42 -10.39 -11.74 -6.79
CA PRO A 42 -10.84 -13.09 -6.45
C PRO A 42 -10.18 -13.62 -5.17
N LYS A 43 -8.91 -13.26 -4.93
CA LYS A 43 -8.19 -13.67 -3.73
C LYS A 43 -8.78 -13.06 -2.46
N ILE A 44 -9.28 -11.82 -2.54
CA ILE A 44 -10.03 -11.20 -1.43
C ILE A 44 -11.32 -11.97 -1.15
N GLU A 45 -12.03 -12.42 -2.20
CA GLU A 45 -13.25 -13.20 -2.03
C GLU A 45 -12.96 -14.55 -1.37
N GLU A 46 -11.84 -15.20 -1.71
CA GLU A 46 -11.33 -16.39 -1.02
C GLU A 46 -10.98 -16.10 0.46
N ASP A 47 -10.26 -15.01 0.74
CA ASP A 47 -9.90 -14.58 2.10
C ASP A 47 -11.15 -14.28 2.99
N LEU A 48 -12.26 -13.92 2.35
CA LEU A 48 -13.55 -13.63 2.99
C LEU A 48 -14.51 -14.84 3.01
N ALA A 49 -14.13 -15.98 2.44
CA ALA A 49 -14.99 -17.17 2.41
C ALA A 49 -15.36 -17.67 3.82
N ASP A 50 -14.50 -17.43 4.81
CA ASP A 50 -14.75 -17.76 6.23
C ASP A 50 -15.88 -16.92 6.85
N VAL A 51 -16.20 -15.77 6.24
CA VAL A 51 -17.05 -14.72 6.80
C VAL A 51 -18.14 -14.33 5.79
N PRO A 52 -19.21 -15.15 5.65
CA PRO A 52 -20.18 -15.01 4.56
C PRO A 52 -20.97 -13.69 4.58
N LYS A 53 -21.12 -13.05 5.75
CA LYS A 53 -21.82 -11.75 5.86
C LYS A 53 -20.98 -10.63 5.24
N GLU A 54 -19.71 -10.57 5.60
CA GLU A 54 -18.73 -9.63 5.11
C GLU A 54 -18.46 -9.88 3.62
N LEU A 55 -18.44 -11.14 3.18
CA LEU A 55 -18.34 -11.51 1.78
C LEU A 55 -19.52 -10.98 0.97
N ALA A 56 -20.76 -11.16 1.44
CA ALA A 56 -21.95 -10.64 0.76
C ALA A 56 -21.92 -9.10 0.67
N PHE A 57 -21.51 -8.43 1.75
CA PHE A 57 -21.34 -6.99 1.75
C PHE A 57 -20.26 -6.55 0.75
N TYR A 58 -19.10 -7.20 0.75
CA TYR A 58 -18.02 -6.95 -0.21
C TYR A 58 -18.48 -7.17 -1.66
N GLN A 59 -19.22 -8.25 -1.92
CA GLN A 59 -19.76 -8.56 -3.25
C GLN A 59 -20.74 -7.49 -3.75
N SER A 60 -21.50 -6.88 -2.85
CA SER A 60 -22.41 -5.76 -3.15
C SER A 60 -21.68 -4.45 -3.51
N LEU A 61 -20.39 -4.32 -3.19
CA LEU A 61 -19.60 -3.13 -3.50
C LEU A 61 -19.33 -3.01 -5.00
N THR A 62 -19.26 -1.78 -5.49
CA THR A 62 -18.85 -1.51 -6.87
C THR A 62 -17.38 -1.89 -7.08
N SER A 63 -17.03 -2.21 -8.32
CA SER A 63 -15.67 -2.67 -8.68
C SER A 63 -14.57 -1.68 -8.29
N GLY A 64 -14.87 -0.38 -8.16
CA GLY A 64 -13.93 0.62 -7.65
C GLY A 64 -13.52 0.38 -6.20
N TYR A 65 -14.48 0.15 -5.30
CA TYR A 65 -14.21 -0.12 -3.90
C TYR A 65 -13.55 -1.48 -3.68
N LYS A 66 -13.95 -2.50 -4.46
CA LYS A 66 -13.30 -3.82 -4.44
C LYS A 66 -11.79 -3.73 -4.72
N LYS A 67 -11.41 -2.91 -5.71
CA LYS A 67 -10.00 -2.67 -6.06
C LYS A 67 -9.23 -1.93 -4.97
N ASP A 68 -9.88 -0.99 -4.28
CA ASP A 68 -9.23 -0.26 -3.19
C ASP A 68 -8.84 -1.19 -2.03
N TRP A 69 -9.73 -2.14 -1.69
CA TRP A 69 -9.43 -3.21 -0.75
C TRP A 69 -8.32 -4.14 -1.21
N ALA A 70 -8.37 -4.59 -2.47
CA ALA A 70 -7.33 -5.42 -3.05
C ALA A 70 -5.97 -4.71 -2.98
N ARG A 71 -5.91 -3.42 -3.33
CA ARG A 71 -4.71 -2.59 -3.16
C ARG A 71 -4.29 -2.51 -1.70
N TYR A 72 -5.21 -2.25 -0.78
CA TYR A 72 -4.88 -2.12 0.64
C TYR A 72 -4.20 -3.40 1.16
N VAL A 73 -4.78 -4.57 0.91
CA VAL A 73 -4.26 -5.85 1.37
C VAL A 73 -2.98 -6.23 0.62
N TYR A 74 -3.02 -6.30 -0.72
CA TYR A 74 -1.96 -6.88 -1.55
C TYR A 74 -0.81 -5.93 -1.89
N SER A 75 -0.94 -4.62 -1.62
CA SER A 75 0.20 -3.69 -1.67
C SER A 75 1.28 -4.00 -0.64
N ALA A 76 0.95 -4.71 0.45
CA ALA A 76 1.95 -5.23 1.38
C ALA A 76 2.74 -6.36 0.72
N LYS A 77 4.06 -6.35 0.86
CA LYS A 77 4.93 -7.44 0.37
C LYS A 77 5.08 -8.59 1.35
N GLN A 78 4.98 -8.29 2.64
CA GLN A 78 5.14 -9.26 3.71
C GLN A 78 3.79 -9.92 4.01
N GLU A 79 3.79 -11.25 4.07
CA GLU A 79 2.59 -12.04 4.34
C GLU A 79 1.98 -11.72 5.70
N ALA A 80 2.80 -11.62 6.75
CA ALA A 80 2.34 -11.22 8.08
C ALA A 80 1.64 -9.85 8.11
N THR A 81 2.04 -8.92 7.22
CA THR A 81 1.33 -7.64 7.08
C THR A 81 0.03 -7.80 6.31
N ARG A 82 0.00 -8.63 5.26
CA ARG A 82 -1.24 -8.93 4.50
C ARG A 82 -2.29 -9.53 5.42
N GLU A 83 -1.90 -10.47 6.26
CA GLU A 83 -2.79 -11.10 7.23
C GLU A 83 -3.42 -10.09 8.19
N LYS A 84 -2.60 -9.21 8.79
CA LYS A 84 -3.11 -8.11 9.63
C LYS A 84 -4.10 -7.22 8.86
N ARG A 85 -3.81 -6.90 7.60
CA ARG A 85 -4.70 -6.08 6.77
C ARG A 85 -5.99 -6.79 6.39
N ARG A 86 -5.98 -8.12 6.22
CA ARG A 86 -7.19 -8.93 6.03
C ARG A 86 -8.05 -8.93 7.28
N GLN A 87 -7.44 -9.10 8.45
CA GLN A 87 -8.15 -9.01 9.73
C GLN A 87 -8.84 -7.64 9.87
N GLU A 88 -8.08 -6.56 9.67
CA GLU A 88 -8.59 -5.19 9.73
C GLU A 88 -9.67 -4.94 8.69
N MET A 89 -9.54 -5.51 7.48
CA MET A 89 -10.59 -5.45 6.46
C MET A 89 -11.88 -6.12 6.94
N LYS A 90 -11.81 -7.32 7.52
CA LYS A 90 -12.98 -8.01 8.08
C LYS A 90 -13.68 -7.15 9.15
N GLU A 91 -12.90 -6.53 10.05
CA GLU A 91 -13.43 -5.62 11.07
C GLU A 91 -14.08 -4.37 10.46
N ILE A 92 -13.47 -3.75 9.46
CA ILE A 92 -14.02 -2.54 8.83
C ILE A 92 -15.29 -2.86 8.02
N LEU A 93 -15.34 -4.01 7.35
CA LEU A 93 -16.52 -4.47 6.62
C LEU A 93 -17.67 -4.81 7.57
N SER A 94 -17.40 -5.39 8.74
CA SER A 94 -18.43 -5.68 9.74
C SER A 94 -19.06 -4.42 10.33
N LEU A 95 -18.29 -3.32 10.38
CA LEU A 95 -18.78 -1.98 10.71
C LEU A 95 -19.55 -1.29 9.57
N GLY A 96 -19.64 -1.90 8.38
CA GLY A 96 -20.39 -1.39 7.23
C GLY A 96 -19.67 -0.30 6.42
N PHE A 97 -18.37 -0.10 6.61
CA PHE A 97 -17.60 0.85 5.81
C PHE A 97 -17.16 0.26 4.47
N LYS A 98 -17.28 1.05 3.40
CA LYS A 98 -16.97 0.59 2.04
C LYS A 98 -15.48 0.59 1.71
N THR A 99 -14.68 1.42 2.39
CA THR A 99 -13.23 1.52 2.22
C THR A 99 -12.56 1.81 3.55
N LYS A 100 -11.26 1.53 3.63
CA LYS A 100 -10.44 1.91 4.77
C LYS A 100 -10.39 3.44 4.96
N GLU A 101 -10.38 4.22 3.88
CA GLU A 101 -10.32 5.68 3.99
C GLU A 101 -11.58 6.25 4.67
N LEU A 102 -12.75 5.71 4.36
CA LEU A 102 -14.01 6.11 5.02
C LEU A 102 -13.99 5.79 6.52
N TYR A 103 -13.45 4.63 6.89
CA TYR A 103 -13.25 4.29 8.30
C TYR A 103 -12.29 5.26 9.00
N ARG A 104 -11.20 5.66 8.32
CA ARG A 104 -10.23 6.62 8.86
C ARG A 104 -10.79 8.03 9.00
N GLN A 105 -11.70 8.46 8.11
CA GLN A 105 -12.31 9.79 8.17
C GLN A 105 -13.32 9.93 9.32
N GLY A 106 -13.92 8.83 9.76
CA GLY A 106 -14.88 8.82 10.87
C GLY A 106 -14.25 8.71 12.27
N LYS A 107 -12.92 8.64 12.37
CA LYS A 107 -12.16 8.50 13.62
C LYS A 107 -11.35 9.75 13.90
#